data_AF-A0A1Z9GBF7-F1
#
_entry.id   AF-A0A1Z9GBF7-F1
#
_cell.length_a   1.000
_cell.length_b   1.000
_cell.length_c   1.000
_cell.angle_alpha   90.00
_cell.angle_beta   90.00
_cell.angle_gamma   90.00
#
_symmetry.space_group_name_H-M   'P 1'
#
loop_
_entity.id
_entity.type
_entity.pdbx_description
1 polymer ?
#
loop_
_entity_poly.entity_id
_entity_poly.type
_entity_poly.pdbx_seq_one_letter_code
_entity_poly.pdbx_strand_id
1 'polypeptide(L)'
;MNSVRIEKSNRKNRELTSSIVHFMLEKLELNNITLDIEFSNILRDEYALGFSSRNAENEFSIELDRNLNFNDLLETICHEMIHIKQYVNGELIEQNGQTIYKNILYNIDANDYYEDVDNLPWEKEAYEKETYYSKLYLTEVHNGTPPGQRVRSSSGET
;
A
#
# COMPACT_ATOMS: atom_id res chain seq x y z
N MET A 1 -18.32 4.69 -2.01
CA MET A 1 -17.40 5.57 -1.24
C MET A 1 -16.47 4.67 -0.45
N ASN A 2 -15.19 5.02 -0.34
CA ASN A 2 -14.24 4.22 0.44
C ASN A 2 -14.39 4.52 1.94
N SER A 3 -14.17 3.51 2.77
CA SER A 3 -14.10 3.62 4.23
C SER A 3 -12.70 3.24 4.68
N VAL A 4 -11.98 4.13 5.36
CA VAL A 4 -10.62 3.87 5.86
C VAL A 4 -10.58 4.10 7.37
N ARG A 5 -10.15 3.10 8.12
CA ARG A 5 -9.97 3.16 9.57
C ARG A 5 -8.51 2.84 9.92
N ILE A 6 -7.92 3.63 10.81
CA ILE A 6 -6.51 3.45 11.24
C ILE A 6 -6.48 3.35 12.76
N GLU A 7 -5.98 2.22 13.26
CA GLU A 7 -5.97 1.85 14.67
C GLU A 7 -4.56 1.68 15.23
N LYS A 8 -4.43 1.77 16.56
CA LYS A 8 -3.20 1.51 17.34
C LYS A 8 -1.95 2.33 16.92
N SER A 9 -2.13 3.31 16.05
CA SER A 9 -1.14 4.30 15.59
C SER A 9 -0.97 5.48 16.56
N ASN A 10 0.22 6.06 16.61
CA ASN A 10 0.39 7.43 17.13
C ASN A 10 -0.17 8.46 16.13
N ARG A 11 -0.39 9.70 16.59
CA ARG A 11 -1.01 10.76 15.76
C ARG A 11 -0.25 11.01 14.45
N LYS A 12 1.08 11.10 14.50
CA LYS A 12 1.92 11.39 13.33
C LYS A 12 1.82 10.27 12.30
N ASN A 13 1.95 9.01 12.73
CA ASN A 13 1.84 7.85 11.84
C ASN A 13 0.43 7.75 11.25
N ARG A 14 -0.63 8.08 12.03
CA ARG A 14 -2.01 8.08 11.53
C ARG A 14 -2.22 9.08 10.39
N GLU A 15 -1.79 10.32 10.59
CA GLU A 15 -1.92 11.39 9.60
C GLU A 15 -1.16 11.05 8.32
N LEU A 16 0.06 10.53 8.47
CA LEU A 16 0.89 10.10 7.35
C LEU A 16 0.29 8.90 6.59
N THR A 17 -0.13 7.87 7.32
CA THR A 17 -0.76 6.67 6.75
C THR A 17 -2.03 7.03 5.99
N SER A 18 -2.89 7.87 6.58
CA SER A 18 -4.10 8.36 5.92
C SER A 18 -3.77 9.09 4.61
N SER A 19 -2.75 9.96 4.61
CA SER A 19 -2.31 10.69 3.42
C SER A 19 -1.83 9.75 2.30
N ILE A 20 -0.99 8.76 2.63
CA ILE A 20 -0.46 7.79 1.66
C ILE A 20 -1.57 6.90 1.11
N VAL A 21 -2.42 6.37 1.99
CA VAL A 21 -3.53 5.47 1.60
C VAL A 21 -4.52 6.18 0.70
N HIS A 22 -4.93 7.41 1.02
CA HIS A 22 -5.84 8.16 0.14
C HIS A 22 -5.21 8.48 -1.21
N PHE A 23 -3.91 8.83 -1.23
CA PHE A 23 -3.18 8.97 -2.48
C PHE A 23 -3.19 7.67 -3.31
N MET A 24 -2.92 6.52 -2.68
CA MET A 24 -2.94 5.23 -3.37
C MET A 24 -4.34 4.84 -3.87
N LEU A 25 -5.39 5.05 -3.06
CA LEU A 25 -6.78 4.82 -3.46
C LEU A 25 -7.14 5.61 -4.71
N GLU A 26 -6.72 6.88 -4.79
CA GLU A 26 -6.92 7.73 -5.96
C GLU A 26 -6.13 7.22 -7.16
N LYS A 27 -4.81 7.00 -7.02
CA LYS A 27 -3.93 6.60 -8.12
C LYS A 27 -4.21 5.21 -8.69
N LEU A 28 -4.75 4.32 -7.87
CA LEU A 28 -5.14 2.96 -8.26
C LEU A 28 -6.62 2.87 -8.66
N GLU A 29 -7.36 3.99 -8.61
CA GLU A 29 -8.79 4.06 -8.91
C GLU A 29 -9.63 3.04 -8.11
N LEU A 30 -9.21 2.74 -6.88
CA LEU A 30 -9.90 1.80 -6.00
C LEU A 30 -11.09 2.48 -5.35
N ASN A 31 -12.28 1.92 -5.58
CA ASN A 31 -13.55 2.51 -5.17
C ASN A 31 -14.44 1.47 -4.48
N ASN A 32 -15.24 1.94 -3.53
CA ASN A 32 -16.22 1.14 -2.76
C ASN A 32 -15.60 0.02 -1.93
N ILE A 33 -14.41 0.27 -1.37
CA ILE A 33 -13.76 -0.68 -0.45
C ILE A 33 -13.75 -0.17 0.99
N THR A 34 -13.72 -1.10 1.93
CA THR A 34 -13.44 -0.86 3.34
C THR A 34 -12.03 -1.36 3.64
N LEU A 35 -11.22 -0.50 4.27
CA LEU A 35 -9.84 -0.79 4.61
C LEU A 35 -9.58 -0.47 6.09
N ASP A 36 -9.28 -1.52 6.86
CA ASP A 36 -8.86 -1.42 8.26
C ASP A 36 -7.35 -1.55 8.36
N ILE A 37 -6.69 -0.53 8.91
CA ILE A 37 -5.23 -0.50 9.06
C ILE A 37 -4.86 -0.52 10.53
N GLU A 38 -4.04 -1.48 10.93
CA GLU A 38 -3.59 -1.62 12.32
C GLU A 38 -2.07 -1.56 12.43
N PHE A 39 -1.58 -0.82 13.43
CA PHE A 39 -0.18 -0.86 13.82
C PHE A 39 0.03 -1.84 14.98
N SER A 40 0.89 -2.84 14.77
CA SER A 40 1.19 -3.87 15.75
C SER A 40 2.70 -4.00 15.98
N ASN A 41 3.08 -4.88 16.91
CA ASN A 41 4.44 -5.39 16.95
C ASN A 41 4.47 -6.64 16.06
N ILE A 42 4.61 -6.47 14.75
CA ILE A 42 4.91 -7.59 13.87
C ILE A 42 6.23 -8.19 14.37
N LEU A 43 6.25 -9.51 14.62
CA LEU A 43 7.47 -10.17 15.05
C LEU A 43 8.47 -10.03 13.89
N ARG A 44 9.57 -9.29 14.11
CA ARG A 44 10.66 -9.14 13.13
C ARG A 44 11.22 -10.49 12.63
N ASP A 45 10.94 -11.57 13.37
CA ASP A 45 11.28 -12.93 13.00
C ASP A 45 10.50 -13.46 11.77
N GLU A 46 9.43 -12.77 11.34
CA GLU A 46 8.62 -13.11 10.17
C GLU A 46 9.08 -12.40 8.88
N TYR A 47 10.19 -11.64 8.90
CA TYR A 47 10.79 -10.91 7.78
C TYR A 47 9.89 -9.86 7.07
N ALA A 48 8.63 -9.73 7.46
CA ALA A 48 7.69 -8.79 6.87
C ALA A 48 7.57 -7.49 7.67
N LEU A 49 7.43 -6.37 6.96
CA LEU A 49 7.19 -5.03 7.53
C LEU A 49 5.70 -4.66 7.56
N GLY A 50 4.89 -5.37 6.77
CA GLY A 50 3.45 -5.27 6.72
C GLY A 50 2.83 -6.51 6.10
N PHE A 51 1.51 -6.62 6.23
CA PHE A 51 0.72 -7.69 5.63
C PHE A 51 -0.65 -7.16 5.22
N SER A 52 -1.10 -7.52 4.03
CA SER A 52 -2.46 -7.27 3.57
C SER A 52 -3.29 -8.56 3.60
N SER A 53 -4.59 -8.41 3.83
CA SER A 53 -5.51 -9.55 3.84
C SER A 53 -6.87 -9.16 3.29
N ARG A 54 -7.51 -10.11 2.63
CA ARG A 54 -8.90 -10.01 2.19
C ARG A 54 -9.81 -10.68 3.23
N ASN A 55 -10.58 -9.87 3.94
CA ASN A 55 -11.48 -10.34 5.00
C ASN A 55 -12.84 -10.77 4.44
N ALA A 56 -13.35 -10.03 3.46
CA ALA A 56 -14.58 -10.35 2.75
C ALA A 56 -14.57 -9.75 1.33
N GLU A 57 -15.73 -9.72 0.68
CA GLU A 57 -15.89 -8.98 -0.58
C GLU A 57 -15.79 -7.47 -0.31
N ASN A 58 -14.80 -6.82 -0.94
CA ASN A 58 -14.50 -5.39 -0.76
C ASN A 58 -14.10 -4.96 0.66
N GLU A 59 -13.80 -5.89 1.56
CA GLU A 59 -13.31 -5.62 2.92
C GLU A 59 -11.90 -6.19 3.09
N PHE A 60 -10.97 -5.32 3.44
CA PHE A 60 -9.56 -5.63 3.52
C PHE A 60 -8.93 -5.08 4.78
N SER A 61 -7.80 -5.67 5.17
CA SER A 61 -6.97 -5.15 6.25
C SER A 61 -5.52 -5.04 5.84
N ILE A 62 -4.82 -4.07 6.43
CA ILE A 62 -3.37 -3.95 6.37
C ILE A 62 -2.83 -3.87 7.80
N GLU A 63 -1.91 -4.76 8.13
CA GLU A 63 -1.13 -4.71 9.37
C GLU A 63 0.25 -4.11 9.06
N LEU A 64 0.74 -3.21 9.92
CA LEU A 64 2.03 -2.52 9.76
C LEU A 64 2.86 -2.62 11.04
N ASP A 65 4.18 -2.83 10.91
CA ASP A 65 5.09 -2.69 12.05
C ASP A 65 5.03 -1.25 12.57
N ARG A 66 4.79 -1.10 13.87
CA ARG A 66 4.73 0.21 14.52
C ARG A 66 6.04 0.98 14.57
N ASN A 67 7.17 0.32 14.31
CA ASN A 67 8.51 0.89 14.42
C ASN A 67 9.10 1.34 13.08
N LEU A 68 8.31 1.31 12.00
CA LEU A 68 8.75 1.75 10.68
C LEU A 68 9.14 3.24 10.68
N ASN A 69 10.24 3.53 10.00
CA ASN A 69 10.60 4.91 9.70
C ASN A 69 9.70 5.46 8.56
N PHE A 70 9.85 6.73 8.21
CA PHE A 70 9.00 7.36 7.20
C PHE A 70 9.08 6.68 5.81
N ASN A 71 10.29 6.36 5.34
CA ASN A 71 10.48 5.76 4.02
C ASN A 71 9.94 4.33 4.02
N ASP A 72 10.29 3.53 5.03
CA ASP A 72 9.80 2.16 5.15
C ASP A 72 8.28 2.13 5.21
N LEU A 73 7.65 3.01 6.03
CA LEU A 73 6.19 3.10 6.12
C LEU A 73 5.55 3.45 4.78
N LEU A 74 6.16 4.37 4.02
CA LEU A 74 5.67 4.76 2.70
C LEU A 74 5.73 3.59 1.72
N GLU A 75 6.90 2.95 1.61
CA GLU A 75 7.12 1.83 0.70
C GLU A 75 6.21 0.64 1.07
N THR A 76 6.15 0.27 2.35
CA THR A 76 5.26 -0.81 2.84
C THR A 76 3.79 -0.51 2.55
N ILE A 77 3.27 0.69 2.84
CA ILE A 77 1.88 1.00 2.50
C ILE A 77 1.66 0.94 0.98
N CYS A 78 2.58 1.45 0.17
CA CYS A 78 2.46 1.36 -1.27
C CYS A 78 2.44 -0.10 -1.75
N HIS A 79 3.28 -0.96 -1.19
CA HIS A 79 3.34 -2.40 -1.46
C HIS A 79 2.00 -3.08 -1.17
N GLU A 80 1.52 -2.94 0.07
CA GLU A 80 0.27 -3.58 0.51
C GLU A 80 -0.94 -3.08 -0.28
N MET A 81 -0.96 -1.80 -0.66
CA MET A 81 -2.03 -1.26 -1.51
C MET A 81 -2.04 -1.86 -2.92
N ILE A 82 -0.91 -2.36 -3.44
CA ILE A 82 -0.87 -3.11 -4.70
C ILE A 82 -1.51 -4.48 -4.54
N HIS A 83 -1.26 -5.18 -3.44
CA HIS A 83 -1.97 -6.43 -3.14
C HIS A 83 -3.47 -6.21 -2.99
N ILE A 84 -3.90 -5.13 -2.32
CA ILE A 84 -5.32 -4.76 -2.27
C ILE A 84 -5.90 -4.59 -3.68
N LYS A 85 -5.20 -3.88 -4.58
CA LYS A 85 -5.62 -3.73 -5.98
C LYS A 85 -5.69 -5.08 -6.70
N GLN A 86 -4.71 -5.96 -6.49
CA GLN A 86 -4.69 -7.29 -7.08
C GLN A 86 -5.90 -8.13 -6.61
N TYR A 87 -6.26 -8.06 -5.33
CA TYR A 87 -7.46 -8.72 -4.79
C TYR A 87 -8.75 -8.14 -5.35
N VAL A 88 -8.89 -6.80 -5.39
CA VAL A 88 -10.07 -6.11 -5.92
C VAL A 88 -10.32 -6.46 -7.38
N ASN A 89 -9.26 -6.54 -8.19
CA ASN A 89 -9.37 -6.85 -9.61
C ASN A 89 -9.53 -8.35 -9.90
N GLY A 90 -9.47 -9.22 -8.88
CA GLY A 90 -9.41 -10.68 -9.06
C GLY A 90 -8.15 -11.16 -9.77
N GLU A 91 -7.09 -10.35 -9.75
CA GLU A 91 -5.78 -10.71 -10.31
C GLU A 91 -5.05 -11.68 -9.39
N LEU A 92 -5.22 -11.55 -8.08
CA LEU A 92 -4.69 -12.46 -7.06
C LEU A 92 -5.84 -13.08 -6.27
N ILE A 93 -5.84 -14.40 -6.18
CA ILE A 93 -6.84 -15.18 -5.43
C ILE A 93 -6.08 -16.21 -4.60
N GLU A 94 -6.28 -16.18 -3.30
CA GLU A 94 -5.71 -17.14 -2.36
C GLU A 94 -6.84 -17.91 -1.69
N GLN A 95 -6.92 -19.21 -1.96
CA GLN A 95 -7.99 -20.05 -1.42
C GLN A 95 -7.52 -21.48 -1.20
N ASN A 96 -7.80 -22.05 -0.03
CA ASN A 96 -7.49 -23.45 0.31
C ASN A 96 -6.01 -23.84 0.08
N GLY A 97 -5.08 -22.91 0.35
CA GLY A 97 -3.64 -23.13 0.14
C GLY A 97 -3.21 -23.10 -1.34
N GLN A 98 -4.07 -22.65 -2.23
CA GLN A 98 -3.75 -22.42 -3.64
C GLN A 98 -3.73 -20.92 -3.91
N THR A 99 -2.73 -20.48 -4.67
CA THR A 99 -2.63 -19.11 -5.15
C THR A 99 -2.82 -19.08 -6.66
N ILE A 100 -3.81 -18.32 -7.11
CA ILE A 100 -4.04 -18.05 -8.53
C ILE A 100 -3.65 -16.60 -8.77
N TYR A 101 -2.76 -16.39 -9.73
CA TYR A 101 -2.38 -15.06 -10.17
C TYR A 101 -2.59 -14.92 -11.67
N LYS A 102 -3.41 -13.94 -12.08
CA LYS A 102 -3.79 -13.65 -13.48
C LYS A 102 -4.22 -14.90 -14.26
N ASN A 103 -5.10 -15.70 -13.63
CA ASN A 103 -5.65 -16.96 -14.15
C ASN A 103 -4.64 -18.12 -14.27
N ILE A 104 -3.46 -18.02 -13.65
CA ILE A 104 -2.47 -19.09 -13.58
C ILE A 104 -2.43 -19.61 -12.15
N LEU A 105 -2.56 -20.93 -11.98
CA LEU A 105 -2.43 -21.60 -10.69
C LEU A 105 -0.95 -21.77 -10.34
N TYR A 106 -0.55 -21.26 -9.17
CA TYR A 106 0.77 -21.43 -8.59
C TYR A 106 0.65 -22.39 -7.41
N ASN A 107 1.32 -23.54 -7.52
CA ASN A 107 1.46 -24.48 -6.42
C ASN A 107 2.72 -24.11 -5.66
N ILE A 108 2.55 -23.35 -4.57
CA ILE A 108 3.66 -22.97 -3.70
C ILE A 108 3.78 -24.05 -2.63
N ASP A 109 4.90 -24.78 -2.61
CA ASP A 109 5.18 -25.70 -1.50
C ASP A 109 5.50 -24.86 -0.26
N ALA A 110 4.96 -25.23 0.90
CA ALA A 110 5.23 -24.55 2.16
C ALA A 110 6.73 -24.54 2.51
N ASN A 111 7.52 -25.49 1.98
CA ASN A 111 8.97 -25.53 2.16
C ASN A 111 9.73 -24.61 1.20
N ASP A 112 9.18 -24.34 0.01
CA ASP A 112 9.81 -23.47 -1.00
C ASP A 112 9.42 -21.99 -0.82
N TYR A 113 8.40 -21.71 0.01
CA TYR A 113 7.92 -20.37 0.31
C TYR A 113 9.05 -19.44 0.81
N TYR A 114 9.95 -19.91 1.66
CA TYR A 114 10.93 -19.02 2.29
C TYR A 114 12.13 -18.62 1.43
N GLU A 115 12.45 -19.34 0.35
CA GLU A 115 13.64 -19.02 -0.47
C GLU A 115 13.32 -18.14 -1.69
N ASP A 116 12.06 -18.11 -2.15
CA ASP A 116 11.68 -17.49 -3.43
C ASP A 116 10.39 -16.65 -3.40
N VAL A 117 9.86 -16.28 -2.21
CA VAL A 117 8.64 -15.45 -2.12
C VAL A 117 8.78 -14.13 -2.88
N ASP A 118 9.89 -13.41 -2.73
CA ASP A 118 10.12 -12.15 -3.45
C ASP A 118 10.16 -12.32 -4.98
N ASN A 119 10.36 -13.56 -5.44
CA ASN A 119 10.37 -13.91 -6.85
C ASN A 119 9.00 -14.24 -7.43
N LEU A 120 7.96 -14.33 -6.60
CA LEU A 120 6.60 -14.63 -7.03
C LEU A 120 6.08 -13.49 -7.93
N PRO A 121 5.27 -13.78 -8.97
CA PRO A 121 4.90 -12.78 -9.96
C PRO A 121 4.04 -11.61 -9.44
N TRP A 122 3.29 -11.81 -8.35
CA TRP A 122 2.53 -10.75 -7.69
C TRP A 122 3.42 -9.88 -6.79
N GLU A 123 4.37 -10.48 -6.08
CA GLU A 123 5.41 -9.77 -5.30
C GLU A 123 6.28 -8.91 -6.19
N LYS A 124 6.75 -9.44 -7.32
CA LYS A 124 7.51 -8.66 -8.31
C LYS A 124 6.73 -7.46 -8.84
N GLU A 125 5.44 -7.62 -9.12
CA GLU A 125 4.59 -6.48 -9.48
C GLU A 125 4.47 -5.47 -8.32
N ALA A 126 4.29 -5.96 -7.09
CA ALA A 126 4.19 -5.11 -5.90
C ALA A 126 5.47 -4.29 -5.68
N TYR A 127 6.66 -4.90 -5.70
CA TYR A 127 7.95 -4.21 -5.57
C TYR A 127 8.22 -3.19 -6.68
N GLU A 128 7.89 -3.52 -7.94
CA GLU A 128 8.05 -2.56 -9.03
C GLU A 128 7.13 -1.33 -8.83
N LYS A 129 5.89 -1.59 -8.41
CA LYS A 129 4.88 -0.54 -8.24
C LYS A 129 5.07 0.27 -6.96
N GLU A 130 5.51 -0.34 -5.87
CA GLU A 130 5.80 0.39 -4.62
C GLU A 130 6.85 1.48 -4.90
N THR A 131 7.91 1.13 -5.63
CA THR A 131 9.03 2.03 -5.96
C THR A 131 8.55 3.19 -6.82
N TYR A 132 7.63 2.92 -7.74
CA TYR A 132 7.03 3.93 -8.59
C TYR A 132 6.14 4.89 -7.78
N TYR A 133 5.20 4.35 -6.99
CA TYR A 133 4.23 5.16 -6.26
C TYR A 133 4.83 5.91 -5.07
N SER A 134 5.83 5.35 -4.39
CA SER A 134 6.56 6.04 -3.32
C SER A 134 7.25 7.29 -3.85
N LYS A 135 7.96 7.19 -4.98
CA LYS A 135 8.57 8.34 -5.68
C LYS A 135 7.53 9.36 -6.15
N LEU A 136 6.40 8.88 -6.66
CA LEU A 136 5.31 9.76 -7.10
C LEU A 136 4.71 10.55 -5.93
N TYR A 137 4.43 9.87 -4.81
CA TYR A 137 3.94 10.51 -3.59
C TYR A 137 4.93 11.57 -3.06
N LEU A 138 6.22 11.23 -3.04
CA LEU A 138 7.25 12.18 -2.63
C LEU A 138 7.31 13.41 -3.53
N THR A 139 7.05 13.25 -4.83
CA THR A 139 7.09 14.34 -5.80
C THR A 139 5.84 15.23 -5.73
N GLU A 140 4.65 14.63 -5.67
CA GLU A 140 3.38 15.35 -5.79
C GLU A 140 2.88 15.88 -4.45
N VAL A 141 3.10 15.15 -3.36
CA VAL A 141 2.50 15.43 -2.06
C VAL A 141 3.55 15.93 -1.07
N HIS A 142 4.64 15.19 -0.90
CA HIS A 142 5.62 15.50 0.15
C HIS A 142 6.52 16.70 -0.20
N ASN A 143 7.07 16.72 -1.42
CA ASN A 143 7.94 17.80 -1.92
C ASN A 143 7.15 18.88 -2.67
N GLY A 144 5.82 18.88 -2.54
CA GLY A 144 4.86 19.80 -3.17
C GLY A 144 4.96 21.28 -2.73
N THR A 145 6.15 21.79 -2.43
CA THR A 145 6.49 23.20 -2.68
C THR A 145 7.87 23.33 -3.32
N PRO A 146 7.95 23.39 -4.66
CA PRO A 146 9.13 23.91 -5.35
C PRO A 146 9.18 25.45 -5.30
N PRO A 147 10.37 26.07 -5.18
CA PRO A 147 10.54 27.53 -5.13
C PRO A 147 10.38 28.10 -6.55
N GLY A 148 9.16 28.47 -6.96
CA GLY A 148 9.00 28.98 -8.32
C GLY A 148 7.64 29.49 -8.76
N GLN A 149 6.55 29.22 -8.04
CA GLN A 149 5.23 29.77 -8.41
C GLN A 149 4.56 30.43 -7.22
N ARG A 150 5.11 31.57 -6.81
CA ARG A 150 4.25 32.72 -6.50
C ARG A 150 4.13 33.51 -7.79
N VAL A 151 3.10 33.24 -8.59
CA VAL A 151 2.63 34.29 -9.49
C VAL A 151 2.22 35.42 -8.57
N ARG A 152 3.02 36.49 -8.59
CA ARG A 152 2.63 37.78 -8.07
C ARG A 152 1.32 38.13 -8.76
N SER A 153 0.20 38.05 -8.05
CA SER A 153 -0.91 38.94 -8.33
C SER A 153 -0.48 40.34 -7.89
N SER A 154 0.38 40.97 -8.69
CA SER A 154 0.60 42.40 -8.63
C SER A 154 0.19 43.01 -9.97
N SER A 155 -0.88 43.79 -9.84
CA SER A 155 -1.16 45.04 -10.53
C SER A 155 -1.52 45.00 -12.01
N GLY A 156 -2.75 45.44 -12.26
CA GLY A 156 -2.95 46.59 -13.14
C GLY A 156 -4.05 46.37 -14.16
N GLU A 157 -5.13 47.14 -14.03
CA GLU A 157 -5.53 48.18 -15.00
C GLU A 157 -6.96 48.64 -14.61
N THR A 158 -7.04 49.82 -13.98
CA THR A 158 -7.56 51.10 -14.50
C THR A 158 -9.00 51.34 -14.06
#